data_AF-A0A926TG47-F1
#
_entry.id   AF-A0A926TG47-F1
#
_cell.length_a   1.000
_cell.length_b   1.000
_cell.length_c   1.000
_cell.angle_alpha   90.00
_cell.angle_beta   90.00
_cell.angle_gamma   90.00
#
_symmetry.space_group_name_H-M   'P 1'
#
loop_
_entity.id
_entity.type
_entity.pdbx_description
1 polymer ?
#
loop_
_entity_poly.entity_id
_entity_poly.type
_entity_poly.pdbx_seq_one_letter_code
_entity_poly.pdbx_strand_id
1 'polypeptide(L)' 'MDPQTIRERINLIASKRESLMRLLEQPDLGALRVDVNQAIEEIDDLLDEFRRTFPEAV' A
#
# COMPACT_ATOMS: atom_id res chain seq x y z
N MET A 1 5.61 -19.83 -5.19
CA MET A 1 6.18 -18.54 -4.75
C MET A 1 6.59 -18.71 -3.31
N ASP A 2 7.82 -18.36 -2.97
CA ASP A 2 8.30 -18.43 -1.59
C ASP A 2 7.62 -17.37 -0.71
N PRO A 3 7.29 -17.68 0.56
CA PRO A 3 6.70 -16.72 1.50
C PRO A 3 7.56 -15.46 1.68
N GLN A 4 8.89 -15.61 1.61
CA GLN A 4 9.83 -14.49 1.62
C GLN A 4 9.63 -13.56 0.43
N THR A 5 9.46 -14.10 -0.79
CA THR A 5 9.23 -13.30 -1.99
C THR A 5 7.92 -12.52 -1.92
N ILE A 6 6.88 -13.10 -1.33
CA ILE A 6 5.60 -12.39 -1.11
C ILE A 6 5.81 -11.25 -0.10
N ARG A 7 6.53 -11.49 1.01
CA ARG A 7 6.84 -10.47 2.02
C ARG A 7 7.66 -9.31 1.44
N GLU A 8 8.67 -9.60 0.62
CA GLU A 8 9.47 -8.57 -0.07
C GLU A 8 8.62 -7.72 -1.03
N ARG A 9 7.72 -8.36 -1.79
CA ARG A 9 6.79 -7.64 -2.67
C ARG A 9 5.81 -6.78 -1.89
N ILE A 10 5.28 -7.28 -0.78
CA ILE A 10 4.37 -6.51 0.08
C ILE A 10 5.09 -5.33 0.72
N ASN A 11 6.34 -5.48 1.16
CA ASN A 11 7.15 -4.35 1.64
C ASN A 11 7.39 -3.31 0.55
N LEU A 12 7.62 -3.73 -0.70
CA LEU A 12 7.75 -2.82 -1.83
C LEU A 12 6.43 -2.06 -2.07
N ILE A 13 5.28 -2.73 -1.97
CA ILE A 13 3.96 -2.09 -2.10
C ILE A 13 3.71 -1.12 -0.94
N ALA A 14 4.05 -1.48 0.30
CA ALA A 14 3.97 -0.61 1.46
C ALA A 14 4.79 0.68 1.27
N SER A 15 5.98 0.59 0.67
CA SER A 15 6.80 1.78 0.38
C SER A 15 6.13 2.74 -0.62
N LYS A 16 5.31 2.23 -1.55
CA LYS A 16 4.55 3.05 -2.50
C LYS A 16 3.42 3.83 -1.84
N ARG A 17 2.86 3.34 -0.73
CA ARG A 17 1.87 4.08 0.09
C ARG A 17 2.39 5.44 0.51
N GLU A 18 3.65 5.51 0.97
CA GLU A 18 4.27 6.77 1.38
C GLU A 18 4.38 7.74 0.21
N SER A 19 4.68 7.23 -0.99
CA SER A 19 4.73 8.04 -2.21
C SER A 19 3.36 8.61 -2.58
N LEU A 20 2.29 7.82 -2.42
CA LEU A 20 0.91 8.25 -2.66
C LEU A 20 0.43 9.27 -1.60
N MET A 21 0.83 9.12 -0.34
CA MET A 21 0.55 10.13 0.69
C MET A 21 1.18 11.48 0.34
N ARG A 22 2.45 11.49 -0.05
CA ARG A 22 3.13 12.73 -0.49
C ARG A 22 2.47 13.34 -1.73
N LEU A 23 1.89 12.50 -2.59
CA LEU A 23 1.13 12.96 -3.74
C LEU A 23 -0.18 13.64 -3.30
N LEU A 24 -0.90 13.11 -2.31
CA LEU A 24 -2.12 13.72 -1.76
C LEU A 24 -1.90 15.10 -1.11
N GLU A 25 -0.70 15.37 -0.63
CA GLU A 25 -0.33 16.67 -0.08
C GLU A 25 -0.24 17.76 -1.16
N GLN A 26 -0.14 17.39 -2.44
CA GLN A 26 -0.07 18.36 -3.52
C GLN A 26 -1.47 18.95 -3.82
N PRO A 27 -1.58 20.29 -3.93
CA PRO A 27 -2.86 20.95 -4.14
C PRO A 27 -3.45 20.76 -5.54
N ASP A 28 -2.63 20.42 -6.54
CA ASP A 28 -3.00 20.35 -7.96
C ASP A 28 -3.48 18.95 -8.43
N LEU A 29 -3.86 18.04 -7.52
CA LEU A 29 -4.29 16.69 -7.92
C LEU A 29 -5.65 16.65 -8.63
N GLY A 30 -6.55 17.60 -8.37
CA GLY A 30 -7.89 17.61 -8.95
C GLY A 30 -8.61 16.26 -8.81
N ALA A 31 -9.01 15.66 -9.93
CA ALA A 31 -9.68 14.36 -9.97
C ALA A 31 -8.79 13.19 -9.50
N LEU A 32 -7.47 13.28 -9.70
CA LEU A 32 -6.50 12.25 -9.31
C LEU A 32 -6.47 12.05 -7.79
N ARG A 33 -6.94 13.03 -7.00
CA ARG A 33 -7.04 12.92 -5.55
C ARG A 33 -7.92 11.75 -5.12
N VAL A 34 -9.01 11.48 -5.85
CA VAL A 34 -9.90 10.37 -5.53
C VAL A 34 -9.21 9.05 -5.82
N ASP A 35 -8.59 8.93 -7.01
CA ASP A 35 -7.86 7.72 -7.41
C ASP A 35 -6.69 7.40 -6.47
N VAL A 36 -5.97 8.43 -6.01
CA VAL A 36 -4.83 8.28 -5.09
C VAL A 36 -5.30 7.88 -3.69
N ASN A 37 -6.43 8.43 -3.19
CA ASN A 37 -7.01 7.96 -1.94
C ASN A 37 -7.43 6.49 -2.05
N GLN A 38 -8.13 6.12 -3.13
CA GLN A 38 -8.54 4.74 -3.36
C GLN A 38 -7.34 3.79 -3.42
N ALA A 39 -6.27 4.17 -4.12
CA ALA A 39 -5.05 3.36 -4.19
C ALA A 39 -4.37 3.18 -2.82
N ILE A 40 -4.44 4.17 -1.93
CA ILE A 40 -3.93 4.05 -0.55
C ILE A 40 -4.82 3.08 0.25
N GLU A 41 -6.14 3.19 0.13
CA GLU A 41 -7.08 2.27 0.79
C GLU A 41 -6.85 0.83 0.35
N GLU A 42 -6.70 0.58 -0.96
CA GLU A 42 -6.40 -0.76 -1.48
C GLU A 42 -5.07 -1.32 -0.99
N ILE A 43 -4.05 -0.46 -0.80
CA ILE A 43 -2.77 -0.88 -0.20
C ILE A 43 -2.95 -1.21 1.29
N ASP A 44 -3.71 -0.41 2.04
CA ASP A 44 -3.96 -0.66 3.45
C ASP A 44 -4.78 -1.95 3.67
N ASP A 45 -5.79 -2.22 2.84
CA ASP A 45 -6.55 -3.49 2.86
C ASP A 45 -5.65 -4.69 2.51
N LEU A 46 -4.80 -4.57 1.48
CA LEU A 46 -3.85 -5.61 1.11
C LEU A 46 -2.86 -5.92 2.25
N LEU A 47 -2.38 -4.89 2.94
CA LEU A 47 -1.48 -5.06 4.09
C LEU A 47 -2.17 -5.73 5.26
N ASP A 48 -3.44 -5.41 5.51
CA ASP A 48 -4.24 -6.06 6.56
C ASP A 48 -4.50 -7.53 6.24
N GLU A 49 -4.89 -7.85 5.00
CA GLU A 49 -5.06 -9.23 4.54
C GLU A 49 -3.74 -10.02 4.62
N PHE A 50 -2.62 -9.40 4.25
CA PHE A 50 -1.29 -10.01 4.37
C PHE A 50 -0.96 -10.34 5.84
N ARG A 51 -1.22 -9.43 6.78
CA ARG A 51 -1.00 -9.67 8.21
C ARG A 51 -1.85 -10.81 8.75
N ARG A 52 -3.12 -10.91 8.33
CA ARG A 52 -4.03 -12.00 8.70
C ARG A 52 -3.58 -13.35 8.11
N THR A 53 -3.04 -13.33 6.90
CA THR A 53 -2.58 -14.53 6.18
C THR A 53 -1.22 -15.02 6.69
N PHE A 54 -0.35 -14.10 7.13
CA PHE A 54 1.00 -14.39 7.62
C PHE A 54 1.22 -13.83 9.05
N PRO A 55 0.53 -14.36 10.06
CA PRO A 55 0.59 -13.85 11.43
C PRO A 55 1.96 -14.03 12.12
N GLU A 56 2.78 -14.97 11.66
CA GLU A 56 4.14 -15.24 12.17
C GLU A 56 5.22 -14.27 11.64
N ALA A 57 4.82 -13.21 10.94
CA ALA A 57 5.72 -12.22 10.33
C ALA A 57 6.06 -11.02 11.22
N VAL A 58 5.54 -10.96 12.45
CA VAL A 58 5.68 -9.84 13.39
C VAL A 58 6.64 -10.18 14.51
#